data_AF-A0A239NEF1-F1
#
_entry.id   AF-A0A239NEF1-F1
#
_cell.length_a   1.000
_cell.length_b   1.000
_cell.length_c   1.000
_cell.angle_alpha   90.00
_cell.angle_beta   90.00
_cell.angle_gamma   90.00
#
_symmetry.space_group_name_H-M   'P 1'
#
loop_
_entity.id
_entity.type
_entity.pdbx_description
1 polymer ?
#
loop_
_entity_poly.entity_id
_entity_poly.type
_entity_poly.pdbx_seq_one_letter_code
_entity_poly.pdbx_strand_id
1 'polypeptide(L)' 'MLAGRTAVVTGGAQGIGLAIATLFAEHGARIVIGDLDEAKAKEAADALPAEAIGFGAM' A
#
# COMPACT_ATOMS: atom_id res chain seq x y z
N MET A 1 -0.29 -7.48 -14.44
CA MET A 1 -0.29 -8.93 -14.15
C MET A 1 -0.30 -9.18 -12.64
N LEU A 2 -1.24 -8.60 -11.87
CA LEU A 2 -1.43 -8.91 -10.43
C LEU A 2 -2.91 -8.96 -10.01
N ALA A 3 -3.84 -8.92 -10.97
CA ALA A 3 -5.28 -8.99 -10.75
C ALA A 3 -5.66 -10.14 -9.81
N GLY A 4 -6.44 -9.83 -8.76
CA GLY A 4 -6.93 -10.78 -7.76
C GLY A 4 -5.91 -11.21 -6.71
N ARG A 5 -4.65 -10.75 -6.79
CA ARG A 5 -3.64 -10.98 -5.75
C ARG A 5 -3.72 -9.91 -4.67
N THR A 6 -3.17 -10.22 -3.50
CA THR A 6 -2.97 -9.27 -2.41
C THR A 6 -1.47 -9.08 -2.21
N ALA A 7 -1.01 -7.83 -2.17
CA ALA A 7 0.38 -7.48 -1.89
C ALA A 7 0.47 -6.74 -0.56
N VAL A 8 1.40 -7.19 0.31
CA VAL A 8 1.71 -6.53 1.58
C VAL A 8 3.04 -5.82 1.43
N VAL A 9 3.05 -4.51 1.69
CA VAL A 9 4.23 -3.66 1.52
C VAL A 9 4.56 -2.99 2.85
N THR A 10 5.67 -3.39 3.47
CA THR A 10 6.19 -2.80 4.71
C THR A 10 7.11 -1.61 4.41
N GLY A 11 7.06 -0.55 5.22
CA GLY A 11 7.64 0.74 4.85
C GLY A 11 6.92 1.37 3.65
N GLY A 12 5.63 1.01 3.49
CA GLY A 12 4.86 1.30 2.28
C GLY A 12 4.31 2.74 2.23
N ALA A 13 4.40 3.50 3.31
CA ALA A 13 3.78 4.82 3.36
C ALA A 13 4.57 5.90 2.58
N GLN A 14 5.81 5.62 2.17
CA GLN A 14 6.66 6.58 1.47
C GLN A 14 7.77 5.95 0.61
N GLY A 15 8.41 6.78 -0.21
CA GLY A 15 9.62 6.41 -0.96
C GLY A 15 9.41 5.19 -1.87
N ILE A 16 10.36 4.25 -1.82
CA ILE A 16 10.35 3.05 -2.67
C ILE A 16 9.16 2.13 -2.31
N GLY A 17 8.81 2.01 -1.04
CA GLY A 17 7.67 1.19 -0.62
C GLY A 17 6.37 1.68 -1.25
N LEU A 18 6.12 2.99 -1.19
CA LEU A 18 4.96 3.59 -1.85
C LEU A 18 4.99 3.40 -3.36
N ALA A 19 6.14 3.59 -4.01
CA ALA A 19 6.25 3.39 -5.46
C ALA A 19 5.94 1.93 -5.88
N ILE A 20 6.38 0.95 -5.09
CA ILE A 20 6.05 -0.48 -5.32
C ILE A 20 4.56 -0.72 -5.13
N ALA A 21 3.97 -0.19 -4.05
CA ALA A 21 2.55 -0.31 -3.77
C ALA A 21 1.68 0.27 -4.90
N THR A 22 2.03 1.45 -5.40
CA THR A 22 1.36 2.09 -6.55
C THR A 22 1.47 1.25 -7.80
N LEU A 23 2.67 0.78 -8.15
CA LEU A 23 2.86 -0.05 -9.34
C LEU A 23 2.03 -1.35 -9.23
N PHE A 24 1.98 -1.97 -8.05
CA PHE A 24 1.20 -3.19 -7.86
C PHE A 24 -0.32 -2.93 -7.94
N ALA A 25 -0.79 -1.81 -7.41
CA ALA A 25 -2.17 -1.36 -7.53
C ALA A 25 -2.57 -1.17 -9.00
N GLU A 26 -1.75 -0.47 -9.79
CA GLU A 26 -1.96 -0.29 -11.24
C GLU A 26 -2.02 -1.62 -12.01
N HIS A 27 -1.36 -2.67 -11.49
CA HIS A 27 -1.38 -4.00 -12.08
C HIS A 27 -2.52 -4.89 -11.58
N GLY A 28 -3.44 -4.34 -10.75
CA GLY A 28 -4.68 -4.96 -10.30
C GLY A 28 -4.60 -5.69 -8.95
N ALA A 29 -3.53 -5.49 -8.18
CA ALA A 29 -3.43 -6.08 -6.84
C ALA A 29 -4.30 -5.31 -5.83
N ARG A 30 -4.80 -6.01 -4.82
CA ARG A 30 -5.25 -5.40 -3.56
C ARG A 30 -4.04 -5.13 -2.69
N ILE A 31 -3.99 -3.99 -2.01
CA ILE A 31 -2.79 -3.53 -1.33
C ILE A 31 -2.99 -3.48 0.18
N VAL A 32 -1.94 -3.84 0.91
CA VAL A 32 -1.84 -3.66 2.35
C VAL A 32 -0.57 -2.87 2.62
N ILE A 33 -0.72 -1.64 3.11
CA ILE A 33 0.39 -0.78 3.54
C ILE A 33 0.65 -1.02 5.02
N GLY A 34 1.86 -1.50 5.34
CA GLY A 34 2.38 -1.53 6.70
C GLY A 34 3.45 -0.46 6.87
N ASP A 35 3.32 0.40 7.87
CA ASP A 35 4.34 1.38 8.22
C ASP A 35 4.36 1.62 9.75
N LEU A 36 5.41 2.26 10.27
CA LEU A 36 5.42 2.66 11.68
C LEU A 36 4.46 3.82 11.92
N ASP A 37 4.35 4.73 10.95
CA ASP A 37 3.42 5.85 11.02
C ASP A 37 2.05 5.42 10.47
N GLU A 38 1.12 5.06 11.35
CA GLU A 38 -0.21 4.60 10.96
C GLU A 38 -1.01 5.66 10.19
N ALA A 39 -0.84 6.95 10.51
CA ALA A 39 -1.53 8.02 9.82
C ALA A 39 -1.05 8.11 8.36
N LYS A 40 0.26 8.09 8.14
CA LYS A 40 0.83 8.05 6.80
C LYS A 40 0.48 6.76 6.06
N ALA A 41 0.43 5.61 6.74
CA ALA A 41 0.04 4.35 6.13
C ALA A 41 -1.39 4.41 5.57
N LYS A 42 -2.33 5.01 6.32
CA LYS A 42 -3.72 5.20 5.87
C LYS A 42 -3.82 6.20 4.73
N GLU A 43 -3.14 7.36 4.84
CA GLU A 43 -3.10 8.36 3.77
C GLU A 43 -2.56 7.76 2.47
N ALA A 44 -1.47 7.00 2.56
CA ALA A 44 -0.88 6.32 1.41
C ALA A 44 -1.84 5.29 0.80
N ALA A 45 -2.53 4.49 1.61
CA ALA A 45 -3.50 3.51 1.14
C ALA A 45 -4.69 4.18 0.42
N ASP A 46 -5.24 5.26 0.98
CA ASP A 46 -6.36 6.01 0.40
C ASP A 46 -6.00 6.66 -0.95
N ALA A 47 -4.72 6.95 -1.19
CA ALA A 47 -4.23 7.53 -2.44
C ALA A 47 -4.03 6.49 -3.56
N LEU A 48 -4.10 5.19 -3.28
CA LEU A 48 -3.86 4.15 -4.28
C LEU A 48 -5.09 3.92 -5.17
N PRO A 49 -4.91 3.65 -6.48
CA PRO A 49 -6.01 3.34 -7.40
C PRO A 49 -6.48 1.88 -7.27
N ALA A 50 -6.51 1.32 -6.07
CA ALA A 50 -6.91 -0.06 -5.80
C ALA A 50 -7.58 -0.19 -4.41
N GLU A 51 -8.19 -1.33 -4.14
CA GLU A 51 -8.62 -1.67 -2.78
C GLU A 51 -7.37 -1.78 -1.89
N ALA A 52 -7.24 -0.86 -0.93
CA ALA A 52 -6.07 -0.75 -0.08
C ALA A 52 -6.45 -0.49 1.38
N ILE A 53 -5.64 -1.00 2.30
CA ILE A 53 -5.72 -0.69 3.73
C ILE A 53 -4.34 -0.31 4.27
N GLY A 54 -4.28 0.65 5.18
CA GLY A 54 -3.07 1.07 5.88
C GLY A 54 -3.13 0.78 7.37
N PHE A 55 -2.05 0.24 7.93
CA PHE A 55 -1.90 0.02 9.38
C PHE A 55 -0.46 0.26 9.86
N GLY A 56 -0.33 0.50 11.16
CA GLY A 56 0.96 0.62 11.82
C GLY A 56 0.94 0.17 13.27
N ALA A 57 2.12 0.11 13.88
CA ALA A 57 2.27 -0.08 15.32
C ALA A 57 2.40 1.31 15.95
N MET A 58 1.41 1.70 16.75
CA MET A 58 1.35 2.99 17.48
C MET A 58 2.70 3.50 18.00
#